data_AF-A0A4Y2XCS1-F1
#
_entry.id   AF-A0A4Y2XCS1-F1
#
_cell.length_a   1.000
_cell.length_b   1.000
_cell.length_c   1.000
_cell.angle_alpha   90.00
_cell.angle_beta   90.00
_cell.angle_gamma   90.00
#
_symmetry.space_group_name_H-M   'P 1'
#
loop_
_entity.id
_entity.type
_entity.pdbx_description
1 polymer ?
#
loop_
_entity_poly.entity_id
_entity_poly.type
_entity_poly.pdbx_seq_one_letter_code
_entity_poly.pdbx_strand_id
1 'polypeptide(L)'
;MKGETIKRDERLPFALSTKLGWVIAGSTAFPMENLEETSVSYLSLNTEELIQSFWELKQVPTSSSFTKEENLCEKHSVEDYARNDKGRYSVKLPFKAERQKLGDSKGLAFGQFLNLEKGLMRKCQMSTSSIRTLCQNICPLDTWRK
;
A
#
# COMPACT_ATOMS: atom_id res chain seq x y z
N MET A 1 -26.64 -16.85 9.78
CA MET A 1 -25.58 -16.74 10.81
C MET A 1 -25.63 -17.99 11.68
N LYS A 2 -24.69 -18.93 11.54
CA LYS A 2 -24.57 -20.12 12.41
C LYS A 2 -23.51 -19.84 13.47
N GLY A 3 -23.89 -19.12 14.51
CA GLY A 3 -23.04 -18.84 15.67
C GLY A 3 -23.43 -19.73 16.84
N GLU A 4 -22.46 -20.20 17.61
CA GLU A 4 -22.72 -20.90 18.87
C GLU A 4 -23.47 -19.98 19.83
N THR A 5 -24.50 -20.51 20.50
CA THR A 5 -25.37 -19.73 21.38
C THR A 5 -25.32 -20.30 22.79
N ILE A 6 -24.93 -19.49 23.76
CA ILE A 6 -24.90 -19.85 25.18
C ILE A 6 -26.16 -19.28 25.84
N LYS A 7 -27.05 -20.17 26.30
CA LYS A 7 -28.30 -19.85 27.00
C LYS A 7 -28.32 -20.51 28.38
N ARG A 8 -28.72 -19.77 29.41
CA ARG A 8 -28.95 -20.31 30.76
C ARG A 8 -30.42 -20.69 31.00
N ASP A 9 -31.35 -19.88 30.52
CA ASP A 9 -32.80 -20.09 30.63
C ASP A 9 -33.52 -19.30 29.52
N GLU A 10 -34.77 -19.65 29.18
CA GLU A 10 -35.55 -19.00 28.12
C GLU A 10 -35.92 -17.54 28.43
N ARG A 11 -35.97 -17.18 29.72
CA ARG A 11 -36.35 -15.85 30.20
C ARG A 11 -35.16 -14.94 30.52
N LEU A 12 -33.94 -15.40 30.28
CA LEU A 12 -32.70 -14.70 30.60
C LEU A 12 -31.95 -14.30 29.33
N PRO A 13 -31.07 -13.28 29.40
CA PRO A 13 -30.23 -12.92 28.28
C PRO A 13 -29.28 -14.05 27.90
N PHE A 14 -28.93 -14.12 26.63
CA PHE A 14 -28.09 -15.13 26.03
C PHE A 14 -26.94 -14.50 25.24
N ALA A 15 -25.86 -15.26 25.06
CA ALA A 15 -24.70 -14.83 24.30
C ALA A 15 -24.64 -15.55 22.95
N LEU A 16 -24.45 -14.80 21.88
CA LEU A 16 -24.28 -15.29 20.51
C LEU A 16 -22.85 -15.06 20.05
N SER A 17 -22.18 -16.11 19.61
CA SER A 17 -20.85 -16.01 18.98
C SER A 17 -20.98 -15.52 17.54
N THR A 18 -20.28 -14.44 17.21
CA THR A 18 -20.17 -13.89 15.85
C THR A 18 -18.71 -13.77 15.42
N LYS A 19 -18.45 -13.57 14.12
CA LYS A 19 -17.09 -13.31 13.62
C LYS A 19 -16.46 -12.03 14.19
N LEU A 20 -17.26 -11.12 14.75
CA LEU A 20 -16.81 -9.87 15.35
C LEU A 20 -16.72 -9.95 16.88
N GLY A 21 -16.97 -11.14 17.47
CA GLY A 21 -17.00 -11.36 18.91
C GLY A 21 -18.36 -11.79 19.44
N TRP A 22 -18.53 -11.76 20.76
CA TRP A 22 -19.75 -12.18 21.44
C TRP A 22 -20.76 -11.03 21.54
N VAL A 23 -22.01 -11.32 21.18
CA VAL A 23 -23.14 -10.39 21.29
C VAL A 23 -24.10 -10.89 22.37
N ILE A 24 -24.49 -10.03 23.31
CA ILE A 24 -25.49 -10.35 24.33
C ILE A 24 -26.86 -9.88 23.86
N ALA A 25 -27.87 -10.76 23.92
CA ALA A 25 -29.24 -10.48 23.46
C ALA A 25 -30.28 -11.11 24.39
N GLY A 26 -31.52 -10.61 24.38
CA GLY A 26 -32.63 -11.12 25.19
C GLY A 26 -33.12 -10.16 26.27
N SER A 27 -34.21 -10.52 26.95
CA SER A 27 -34.85 -9.68 27.96
C SER A 27 -34.08 -9.74 29.28
N THR A 28 -33.93 -8.60 29.95
CA THR A 28 -33.42 -8.54 31.33
C THR A 28 -34.59 -8.35 32.29
N ALA A 29 -34.48 -8.85 33.52
CA ALA A 29 -35.55 -8.81 34.52
C ALA A 29 -35.65 -7.46 35.27
N PHE A 30 -35.02 -6.40 34.75
CA PHE A 30 -35.00 -5.09 35.40
C PHE A 30 -36.18 -4.23 34.92
N PRO A 31 -36.90 -3.54 35.83
CA PRO A 31 -37.92 -2.58 35.43
C PRO A 31 -37.28 -1.45 34.61
N MET A 32 -37.78 -1.22 33.38
CA MET A 32 -37.35 -0.14 32.50
C MET A 32 -37.90 1.20 33.02
N GLU A 33 -37.35 1.76 34.09
CA GLU A 33 -37.77 3.10 34.55
C GLU A 33 -36.97 4.26 33.94
N ASN A 34 -35.85 4.00 33.25
CA ASN A 34 -35.10 5.01 32.49
C ASN A 34 -34.28 4.35 31.37
N LEU A 35 -34.90 3.95 30.26
CA LEU A 35 -34.13 3.67 29.04
C LEU A 35 -33.99 4.95 28.24
N GLU A 36 -32.78 5.52 28.20
CA GLU A 36 -32.40 6.30 27.03
C GLU A 36 -32.46 5.34 25.84
N GLU A 37 -33.39 5.58 24.91
CA GLU A 37 -33.54 4.78 23.71
C GLU A 37 -32.21 4.71 22.97
N THR A 38 -31.50 3.61 23.15
CA THR A 38 -30.26 3.37 22.42
C THR A 38 -30.67 3.00 21.01
N SER A 39 -30.62 3.98 20.10
CA SER A 39 -30.94 3.78 18.70
C SER A 39 -29.99 2.75 18.09
N VAL A 40 -30.52 1.60 17.70
CA VAL A 40 -29.76 0.59 16.96
C VAL A 40 -29.82 0.95 15.49
N SER A 41 -28.73 1.48 14.96
CA SER A 41 -28.61 1.76 13.52
C SER A 41 -28.32 0.46 12.78
N TYR A 42 -29.27 -0.02 11.98
CA TYR A 42 -29.07 -1.12 11.05
C TYR A 42 -28.62 -0.55 9.70
N LEU A 43 -27.33 -0.75 9.37
CA LEU A 43 -26.80 -0.45 8.04
C LEU A 43 -27.03 -1.64 7.12
N SER A 44 -28.16 -1.63 6.40
CA SER A 44 -28.38 -2.50 5.25
C SER A 44 -27.65 -1.90 4.04
N LEU A 45 -26.36 -2.14 3.94
CA LEU A 45 -25.59 -1.71 2.77
C LEU A 45 -25.81 -2.72 1.63
N ASN A 46 -26.32 -2.23 0.50
CA ASN A 46 -26.25 -2.99 -0.74
C ASN A 46 -24.77 -3.07 -1.17
N THR A 47 -24.19 -4.26 -1.06
CA THR A 47 -22.77 -4.48 -1.36
C THR A 47 -22.43 -4.17 -2.81
N GLU A 48 -23.36 -4.35 -3.74
CA GLU A 48 -23.15 -4.10 -5.16
C GLU A 48 -23.02 -2.61 -5.44
N GLU A 49 -23.93 -1.80 -4.89
CA GLU A 49 -23.88 -0.33 -4.97
C GLU A 49 -22.60 0.21 -4.35
N LEU A 50 -22.17 -0.32 -3.20
CA LEU A 50 -20.92 0.11 -2.54
C LEU A 50 -19.70 -0.15 -3.41
N ILE A 51 -19.64 -1.34 -4.04
CA ILE A 51 -18.55 -1.70 -4.95
C ILE A 51 -18.58 -0.80 -6.18
N GLN A 52 -19.76 -0.54 -6.75
CA GLN A 52 -19.92 0.33 -7.90
C GLN A 52 -19.47 1.77 -7.59
N SER A 53 -19.96 2.35 -6.49
CA SER A 53 -19.54 3.68 -6.03
C SER A 53 -18.05 3.76 -5.75
N PHE A 54 -17.44 2.70 -5.22
CA PHE A 54 -15.99 2.64 -5.02
C PHE A 54 -15.23 2.73 -6.34
N TRP A 55 -15.68 2.01 -7.38
CA TRP A 55 -15.06 2.05 -8.70
C TRP A 55 -15.27 3.39 -9.39
N GLU A 56 -16.46 3.98 -9.30
CA GLU A 56 -16.74 5.31 -9.87
C GLU A 56 -15.87 6.40 -9.22
N LEU A 57 -15.70 6.37 -7.89
CA LEU A 57 -14.84 7.32 -7.18
C LEU A 57 -13.35 7.18 -7.50
N LYS A 58 -12.91 5.98 -7.89
CA LYS A 58 -11.51 5.68 -8.22
C LYS A 58 -11.21 5.77 -9.72
N GLN A 59 -12.23 5.93 -10.56
CA GLN A 59 -12.02 6.14 -11.98
C GLN A 59 -11.40 7.51 -12.23
N VAL A 60 -10.31 7.50 -13.00
CA VAL A 60 -9.74 8.73 -13.53
C VAL A 60 -10.71 9.25 -14.60
N PRO A 61 -11.15 10.53 -14.54
CA PRO A 61 -12.04 11.08 -15.54
C PRO A 61 -11.46 10.89 -16.94
N THR A 62 -12.25 10.36 -17.86
CA THR A 62 -11.87 10.14 -19.27
C THR A 62 -11.77 11.46 -20.07
N SER A 63 -11.68 12.61 -19.39
CA SER A 63 -11.73 13.93 -20.04
C SER A 63 -10.62 14.08 -21.07
N SER A 64 -11.02 14.48 -22.27
CA SER A 64 -10.34 14.27 -23.54
C SER A 64 -9.31 15.34 -23.90
N SER A 65 -8.59 15.89 -22.92
CA SER A 65 -7.49 16.82 -23.24
C SER A 65 -6.44 16.81 -22.13
N PHE A 66 -5.36 16.08 -22.38
CA PHE A 66 -4.13 16.21 -21.61
C PHE A 66 -3.54 17.61 -21.81
N THR A 67 -2.98 18.16 -20.73
CA THR A 67 -2.09 19.32 -20.77
C THR A 67 -0.84 19.01 -21.61
N LYS A 68 -0.08 20.05 -21.95
CA LYS A 68 1.18 19.86 -22.70
C LYS A 68 2.17 19.02 -21.90
N GLU A 69 2.27 19.22 -20.58
CA GLU A 69 3.17 18.41 -19.74
C GLU A 69 2.71 16.96 -19.65
N GLU A 70 1.41 16.70 -19.53
CA GLU A 70 0.87 15.34 -19.47
C GLU A 70 1.12 14.58 -20.79
N ASN A 71 0.90 15.23 -21.94
CA ASN A 71 1.22 14.63 -23.24
C ASN A 71 2.71 14.31 -23.39
N LEU A 72 3.60 15.18 -22.89
CA LEU A 72 5.04 14.93 -22.89
C LEU A 72 5.41 13.77 -21.97
N CYS A 73 4.78 13.68 -20.79
CA CYS A 73 5.00 12.59 -19.84
C CYS A 73 4.54 11.24 -20.39
N GLU A 74 3.35 11.20 -21.03
CA GLU A 74 2.81 10.00 -21.66
C GLU A 74 3.72 9.55 -22.80
N LYS A 75 4.08 10.48 -23.69
CA LYS A 75 5.00 10.20 -24.81
C LYS A 75 6.36 9.67 -24.30
N HIS A 76 6.94 10.31 -23.29
CA HIS A 76 8.19 9.86 -22.68
C HIS A 76 8.07 8.46 -22.08
N SER A 77 6.97 8.19 -21.38
CA SER A 77 6.72 6.89 -20.76
C SER A 77 6.60 5.78 -21.80
N VAL A 78 5.91 6.04 -22.92
CA VAL A 78 5.77 5.08 -24.03
C VAL A 78 7.10 4.88 -24.76
N GLU A 79 7.85 5.94 -25.03
CA GLU A 79 9.13 5.87 -25.75
C GLU A 79 10.23 5.16 -24.94
N ASP A 80 10.28 5.39 -23.63
CA ASP A 80 11.30 4.85 -22.74
C ASP A 80 10.85 3.58 -21.99
N TYR A 81 9.69 3.04 -22.33
CA TYR A 81 9.22 1.76 -21.81
C TYR A 81 10.05 0.60 -22.37
N ALA A 82 10.66 -0.16 -21.47
CA ALA A 82 11.33 -1.40 -21.82
C ALA A 82 11.01 -2.50 -20.81
N ARG A 83 10.94 -3.74 -21.29
CA ARG A 83 10.88 -4.94 -20.45
C ARG A 83 12.14 -5.75 -20.66
N ASN A 84 12.85 -6.07 -19.58
CA ASN A 84 14.06 -6.88 -19.67
C ASN A 84 13.75 -8.38 -19.79
N ASP A 85 14.75 -9.18 -20.14
CA ASP A 85 14.63 -10.64 -20.31
C ASP A 85 14.20 -11.38 -19.02
N LYS A 86 14.37 -10.73 -17.86
CA LYS A 86 13.92 -11.22 -16.54
C LYS A 86 12.49 -10.79 -16.21
N GLY A 87 11.79 -10.16 -17.15
CA GLY A 87 10.40 -9.74 -17.03
C GLY A 87 10.17 -8.45 -16.24
N ARG A 88 11.20 -7.72 -15.82
CA ARG A 88 11.06 -6.42 -15.13
C ARG A 88 10.83 -5.29 -16.13
N TYR A 89 9.93 -4.40 -15.77
CA TYR A 89 9.68 -3.16 -16.51
C TYR A 89 10.62 -2.05 -16.03
N SER A 90 11.13 -1.28 -16.97
CA SER A 90 11.91 -0.06 -16.73
C SER A 90 11.35 1.05 -17.59
N VAL A 91 11.18 2.23 -16.99
CA VAL A 91 10.82 3.48 -17.68
C VAL A 91 11.81 4.54 -17.23
N LYS A 92 12.21 5.44 -18.13
CA LYS A 92 13.02 6.59 -17.72
C LYS A 92 12.17 7.61 -16.99
N LEU A 93 12.79 8.30 -16.03
CA LEU A 93 12.15 9.39 -15.31
C LEU A 93 12.26 10.68 -16.13
N PRO A 94 11.14 11.36 -16.45
CA PRO A 94 11.18 12.60 -17.18
C PRO A 94 11.80 13.70 -16.32
N PHE A 95 12.71 14.47 -16.91
CA PHE A 95 13.27 15.67 -16.27
C PHE A 95 12.59 16.92 -16.82
N LYS A 96 12.33 17.90 -15.93
CA LYS A 96 11.96 19.25 -16.36
C LYS A 96 13.12 19.89 -17.13
N ALA A 97 12.82 20.76 -18.10
CA ALA A 97 13.82 21.41 -18.94
C ALA A 97 14.87 22.19 -18.14
N GLU A 98 14.44 22.84 -17.05
CA GLU A 98 15.31 23.50 -16.08
C GLU A 98 15.96 22.48 -15.13
N ARG A 99 16.92 21.72 -15.66
CA ARG A 99 17.75 20.86 -14.81
C ARG A 99 18.80 21.70 -14.09
N GLN A 100 18.71 21.77 -12.77
CA GLN A 100 19.90 21.99 -11.96
C GLN A 100 20.85 20.81 -12.21
N LYS A 101 22.11 21.10 -12.58
CA LYS A 101 23.12 20.06 -12.70
C LYS A 101 23.27 19.40 -11.33
N LEU A 102 22.77 18.17 -11.21
CA LEU A 102 23.16 17.29 -10.11
C LEU A 102 24.69 17.17 -10.20
N GLY A 103 25.40 17.69 -9.22
CA GLY A 103 26.86 17.66 -9.17
C GLY A 103 27.39 16.22 -9.10
N ASP A 104 28.69 16.05 -8.85
CA ASP A 104 29.28 14.70 -8.69
C ASP A 104 28.93 14.08 -7.32
N SER A 105 27.70 13.62 -7.17
CA SER A 105 27.27 12.84 -6.00
C SER A 105 27.79 11.41 -6.03
N LYS A 106 28.22 10.92 -7.20
CA LYS A 106 28.68 9.54 -7.39
C LYS A 106 29.98 9.30 -6.63
N GLY A 107 30.95 10.21 -6.73
CA GLY A 107 32.20 10.11 -5.99
C GLY A 107 31.99 10.04 -4.48
N LEU A 108 31.14 10.94 -3.94
CA LEU A 108 30.81 10.98 -2.52
C LEU A 108 30.08 9.71 -2.05
N ALA A 109 29.05 9.29 -2.77
CA ALA A 109 28.29 8.07 -2.46
C ALA A 109 29.18 6.82 -2.51
N PHE A 110 30.11 6.76 -3.48
CA PHE A 110 31.05 5.65 -3.59
C PHE A 110 32.04 5.61 -2.44
N GLY A 111 32.59 6.76 -2.03
CA GLY A 111 33.46 6.85 -0.85
C GLY A 111 32.75 6.41 0.43
N GLN A 112 31.49 6.83 0.62
CA GLN A 112 30.66 6.38 1.75
C GLN A 112 30.43 4.87 1.71
N PHE A 113 30.12 4.31 0.54
CA PHE A 113 29.94 2.87 0.35
C PHE A 113 31.19 2.08 0.76
N LEU A 114 32.38 2.47 0.28
CA LEU A 114 33.63 1.79 0.64
C LEU A 114 33.94 1.87 2.14
N ASN A 115 33.61 2.99 2.79
CA ASN A 115 33.80 3.14 4.23
C ASN A 115 32.85 2.24 5.03
N LEU A 116 31.59 2.12 4.59
CA LEU A 116 30.62 1.20 5.17
C LEU A 116 31.07 -0.26 4.99
N GLU A 117 31.52 -0.63 3.80
CA GLU A 117 32.05 -1.97 3.51
C GLU A 117 33.21 -2.32 4.47
N LYS A 118 34.19 -1.43 4.62
CA LYS A 118 35.31 -1.61 5.57
C LYS A 118 34.84 -1.67 7.03
N GLY A 119 33.83 -0.90 7.40
CA GLY A 119 33.23 -0.92 8.74
C GLY A 119 32.55 -2.25 9.05
N LEU A 120 31.75 -2.75 8.12
CA LEU A 120 31.02 -4.02 8.23
C LEU A 120 31.99 -5.21 8.27
N MET A 121 33.03 -5.19 7.44
CA MET A 121 34.08 -6.23 7.42
C MET A 121 34.82 -6.37 8.76
N ARG A 122 34.97 -5.27 9.50
CA ARG A 122 35.58 -5.29 10.84
C ARG A 122 34.61 -5.77 11.93
N LYS A 123 33.31 -5.53 11.76
CA LYS A 123 32.28 -5.81 12.79
C LYS A 123 31.64 -7.19 12.68
N CYS A 124 31.60 -7.81 11.50
CA CYS A 124 30.91 -9.09 11.33
C CYS A 124 31.61 -9.95 10.28
N GLN A 125 31.82 -11.25 10.60
CA GLN A 125 32.23 -12.29 9.64
C GLN A 125 31.09 -12.60 8.67
N MET A 126 30.70 -11.65 7.83
CA MET A 126 29.74 -11.89 6.76
C MET A 126 30.44 -11.85 5.40
N SER A 127 30.14 -12.85 4.55
CA SER A 127 30.71 -12.98 3.21
C SER A 127 30.32 -11.79 2.33
N THR A 128 31.34 -11.03 1.92
CA THR A 128 31.27 -9.83 1.04
C THR A 128 30.53 -10.04 -0.28
N SER A 129 30.40 -11.29 -0.72
CA SER A 129 29.71 -11.66 -1.95
C SER A 129 28.27 -11.15 -2.00
N SER A 130 27.53 -11.23 -0.89
CA SER A 130 26.10 -10.89 -0.86
C SER A 130 25.83 -9.37 -0.97
N ILE A 131 26.69 -8.54 -0.38
CA ILE A 131 26.53 -7.06 -0.40
C ILE A 131 26.91 -6.49 -1.76
N ARG A 132 27.98 -7.01 -2.38
CA ARG A 132 28.44 -6.57 -3.70
C ARG A 132 27.41 -6.88 -4.80
N THR A 133 26.78 -8.05 -4.73
CA THR A 133 25.70 -8.45 -5.64
C THR A 133 24.45 -7.59 -5.48
N LEU A 134 24.11 -7.15 -4.26
CA LEU A 134 22.99 -6.25 -4.02
C LEU A 134 23.20 -4.87 -4.66
N CYS A 135 24.39 -4.27 -4.53
CA CYS A 135 24.68 -2.97 -5.16
C CYS A 135 24.75 -3.04 -6.69
N GLN A 136 25.27 -4.12 -7.28
CA GLN A 136 25.27 -4.32 -8.74
C GLN A 136 23.88 -4.59 -9.31
N ASN A 137 22.96 -5.16 -8.53
CA ASN A 137 21.58 -5.42 -8.97
C ASN A 137 20.61 -4.27 -8.69
N ILE A 138 20.92 -3.36 -7.76
CA ILE A 138 20.11 -2.16 -7.45
C ILE A 138 20.50 -0.99 -8.36
N CYS A 139 21.77 -0.85 -8.71
CA CYS A 139 22.24 0.14 -9.68
C CYS A 139 22.82 -0.59 -10.90
N PRO A 140 22.02 -0.83 -11.95
CA PRO A 140 22.61 -1.09 -13.25
C PRO A 140 23.48 0.13 -13.58
N LEU A 141 24.80 -0.05 -13.65
CA LEU A 141 25.78 1.01 -13.87
C LEU A 141 25.56 1.78 -15.20
N ASP A 142 24.61 1.34 -16.03
CA ASP A 142 24.28 1.89 -17.33
C ASP A 142 22.89 2.53 -17.46
N THR A 143 22.00 2.43 -16.47
CA THR A 143 20.62 2.98 -16.61
C THR A 143 20.52 4.49 -16.37
N TRP A 144 21.60 5.15 -15.94
CA TRP A 144 21.65 6.62 -15.76
C TRP A 144 22.57 7.32 -16.76
N ARG A 145 22.99 6.64 -17.84
CA ARG A 145 23.81 7.25 -18.88
C ARG A 145 22.92 7.97 -19.91
N LYS A 146 22.73 9.27 -19.65
CA LYS A 146 22.26 10.39 -20.51
C LYS A 146 20.97 10.20 -21.31
#